data_AF-A0A3C2AM14-F1
#
_entry.id   AF-A0A3C2AM14-F1
#
_cell.length_a   1.000
_cell.length_b   1.000
_cell.length_c   1.000
_cell.angle_alpha   90.00
_cell.angle_beta   90.00
_cell.angle_gamma   90.00
#
_symmetry.space_group_name_H-M   'P 1'
#
loop_
_entity.id
_entity.type
_entity.pdbx_description
1 polymer ?
#
loop_
_entity_poly.entity_id
_entity_poly.type
_entity_poly.pdbx_seq_one_letter_code
_entity_poly.pdbx_strand_id
1 'polypeptide(L)'
;MGKITNLEIVCMFGTVQDITESVLAQQELESKTVQRDLLLSTAKIGIWHWTVGGDKLIWDERCAKIFDEFVPNLKAERYYELIHPNDRDYVQQQLVEGLKTGEYSAEYRLVKKDITIFVISRGRATLDKEGRATRIDGIIIDVTDHHLLEKAKKELKRRASN
;
A
#
# COMPACT_ATOMS: atom_id res chain seq x y z
N MET A 1 -35.87 22.53 51.25
CA MET A 1 -36.13 21.08 51.21
C MET A 1 -37.05 20.79 50.01
N GLY A 2 -36.51 20.79 48.78
CA GLY A 2 -37.30 20.56 47.57
C GLY A 2 -37.45 19.05 47.34
N LYS A 3 -38.68 18.55 47.44
CA LYS A 3 -39.00 17.13 47.19
C LYS A 3 -38.77 16.82 45.71
N ILE A 4 -37.96 15.79 45.46
CA ILE A 4 -37.80 15.18 44.14
C ILE A 4 -39.17 14.61 43.75
N THR A 5 -39.77 15.16 42.70
CA THR A 5 -41.04 14.70 42.14
C THR A 5 -40.81 13.35 41.46
N ASN A 6 -41.49 12.30 41.91
CA ASN A 6 -41.46 10.98 41.28
C ASN A 6 -41.89 11.12 39.81
N LEU A 7 -41.00 10.75 38.87
CA LEU A 7 -41.39 10.53 37.48
C LEU A 7 -42.18 9.21 37.40
N GLU A 8 -43.47 9.30 37.08
CA GLU A 8 -44.27 8.13 36.68
C GLU A 8 -44.11 7.91 35.17
N ILE A 9 -43.61 6.73 34.77
CA ILE A 9 -43.52 6.32 33.36
C ILE A 9 -44.93 5.98 32.89
N VAL A 10 -45.49 6.76 31.96
CA VAL A 10 -46.88 6.64 31.48
C VAL A 10 -47.04 5.61 30.37
N CYS A 11 -46.04 5.45 29.49
CA CYS A 11 -46.06 4.46 28.41
C CYS A 11 -44.63 4.30 27.82
N MET A 12 -44.29 3.08 27.41
CA MET A 12 -43.10 2.77 26.63
C MET A 12 -43.52 2.18 25.29
N PHE A 13 -43.00 2.73 24.20
CA PHE A 13 -43.11 2.16 22.87
C PHE A 13 -41.74 1.64 22.44
N GLY A 14 -41.71 0.44 21.85
CA GLY A 14 -40.50 -0.17 21.32
C GLY A 14 -40.78 -0.92 20.03
N THR A 15 -39.78 -1.00 19.17
CA THR A 15 -39.78 -1.84 17.97
C THR A 15 -38.69 -2.89 18.11
N VAL A 16 -38.96 -4.10 17.66
CA VAL A 16 -37.93 -5.15 17.53
C VAL A 16 -37.64 -5.30 16.04
N GLN A 17 -36.37 -5.12 15.67
CA GLN A 17 -35.88 -5.38 14.32
C GLN A 17 -34.81 -6.46 14.40
N ASP A 18 -34.90 -7.45 13.52
CA ASP A 18 -33.84 -8.43 13.35
C ASP A 18 -32.66 -7.75 12.63
N ILE A 19 -31.53 -7.66 13.31
CA ILE A 19 -30.28 -7.08 12.80
C ILE A 19 -29.21 -8.15 12.58
N THR A 20 -29.56 -9.43 12.68
CA THR A 20 -28.61 -10.55 12.66
C THR A 20 -27.76 -10.51 11.39
N GLU A 21 -28.38 -10.33 10.22
CA GLU A 21 -27.67 -10.26 8.94
C GLU A 21 -26.66 -9.09 8.89
N SER A 22 -27.07 -7.91 9.34
CA SER A 22 -26.20 -6.72 9.36
C SER A 22 -25.00 -6.91 10.29
N VAL A 23 -25.24 -7.48 11.47
CA VAL A 23 -24.19 -7.74 12.46
C VAL A 23 -23.20 -8.78 11.93
N LEU A 24 -23.68 -9.87 11.32
CA LEU A 24 -22.83 -10.90 10.74
C LEU A 24 -22.00 -10.37 9.56
N ALA A 25 -22.60 -9.58 8.67
CA ALA A 25 -21.89 -8.96 7.55
C ALA A 25 -20.78 -8.00 8.02
N GLN A 26 -21.05 -7.21 9.08
CA GLN A 26 -20.05 -6.34 9.68
C GLN A 26 -18.90 -7.12 10.30
N GLN A 27 -19.20 -8.17 11.07
CA GLN A 27 -18.18 -9.03 11.67
C GLN A 27 -17.30 -9.73 10.62
N GLU A 28 -17.89 -10.18 9.51
CA GLU A 28 -17.13 -10.77 8.42
C GLU A 28 -16.18 -9.74 7.77
N LEU A 29 -16.64 -8.51 7.54
CA LEU A 29 -15.83 -7.43 7.00
C LEU A 29 -14.67 -7.06 7.93
N GLU A 30 -14.95 -6.94 9.23
CA GLU A 30 -13.94 -6.66 10.26
C GLU A 30 -12.88 -7.78 10.31
N SER A 31 -13.32 -9.03 10.31
CA SER A 31 -12.43 -10.21 10.30
C SER A 31 -11.51 -10.21 9.07
N LYS A 32 -12.06 -9.97 7.87
CA LYS A 32 -11.26 -9.87 6.64
C LYS A 32 -10.28 -8.71 6.68
N THR A 33 -10.68 -7.58 7.25
CA THR A 33 -9.81 -6.40 7.37
C THR A 33 -8.63 -6.69 8.29
N VAL A 34 -8.88 -7.25 9.48
CA VAL A 34 -7.85 -7.65 10.44
C VAL A 34 -6.91 -8.68 9.83
N GLN A 35 -7.44 -9.71 9.17
CA GLN A 35 -6.63 -10.74 8.51
C GLN A 35 -5.74 -10.14 7.43
N ARG A 36 -6.29 -9.26 6.57
CA ARG A 36 -5.53 -8.58 5.51
C ARG A 36 -4.39 -7.76 6.10
N ASP A 37 -4.67 -6.95 7.12
CA ASP A 37 -3.68 -6.06 7.69
C ASP A 37 -2.55 -6.82 8.38
N LEU A 38 -2.86 -7.93 9.06
CA LEU A 38 -1.86 -8.84 9.64
C LEU A 38 -0.94 -9.45 8.56
N LEU A 39 -1.52 -9.92 7.45
CA LEU A 39 -0.75 -10.51 6.35
C LEU A 39 0.22 -9.48 5.75
N LEU A 40 -0.27 -8.28 5.46
CA LEU A 40 0.53 -7.21 4.86
C LEU A 40 1.63 -6.71 5.81
N SER A 41 1.34 -6.56 7.10
CA SER A 41 2.34 -6.12 8.08
C SER A 41 3.45 -7.15 8.27
N THR A 42 3.09 -8.44 8.33
CA THR A 42 4.05 -9.54 8.51
C THR A 42 4.97 -9.66 7.30
N ALA A 43 4.44 -9.49 6.09
CA ALA A 43 5.21 -9.52 4.86
C ALA A 43 5.96 -8.21 4.56
N LYS A 44 5.84 -7.18 5.42
CA LYS A 44 6.40 -5.83 5.21
C LYS A 44 6.02 -5.22 3.85
N ILE A 45 4.79 -5.47 3.40
CA ILE A 45 4.29 -5.01 2.11
C ILE A 45 3.59 -3.67 2.30
N GLY A 46 4.04 -2.66 1.55
CA GLY A 46 3.33 -1.40 1.40
C GLY A 46 2.30 -1.46 0.27
N ILE A 47 1.16 -0.82 0.45
CA ILE A 47 0.15 -0.63 -0.60
C ILE A 47 0.19 0.81 -1.09
N TRP A 48 0.09 0.97 -2.41
CA TRP A 48 -0.06 2.27 -3.05
C TRP A 48 -1.14 2.21 -4.14
N HIS A 49 -1.78 3.35 -4.39
CA HIS A 49 -2.61 3.57 -5.55
C HIS A 49 -2.24 4.91 -6.20
N TRP A 50 -2.27 4.92 -7.52
CA TRP A 50 -2.06 6.13 -8.32
C TRP A 50 -3.22 6.33 -9.27
N THR A 51 -3.79 7.54 -9.29
CA THR A 51 -4.81 7.93 -10.27
C THR A 51 -4.14 8.53 -11.49
N VAL A 52 -4.36 7.92 -12.67
CA VAL A 52 -3.73 8.36 -13.91
C VAL A 52 -4.33 9.70 -14.33
N GLY A 53 -3.46 10.67 -14.65
CA GLY A 53 -3.85 12.05 -14.94
C GLY A 53 -4.21 12.89 -13.70
N GLY A 54 -4.11 12.31 -12.49
CA GLY A 54 -4.21 13.04 -11.23
C GLY A 54 -2.84 13.19 -10.55
N ASP A 55 -2.69 14.27 -9.78
CA ASP A 55 -1.46 14.56 -9.01
C ASP A 55 -1.29 13.69 -7.75
N LYS A 56 -2.10 12.64 -7.55
CA LYS A 56 -2.20 11.96 -6.26
C LYS A 56 -1.75 10.51 -6.32
N LEU A 57 -0.57 10.24 -5.75
CA LEU A 57 -0.17 8.94 -5.26
C LEU A 57 -0.61 8.83 -3.79
N ILE A 58 -1.46 7.86 -3.49
CA ILE A 58 -1.84 7.52 -2.12
C ILE A 58 -1.11 6.24 -1.76
N TRP A 59 -0.49 6.23 -0.59
CA TRP A 59 0.11 5.04 -0.04
C TRP A 59 -0.28 4.87 1.43
N ASP A 60 -0.11 3.67 1.95
CA ASP A 60 -0.39 3.38 3.35
C ASP A 60 0.81 3.69 4.27
N GLU A 61 0.61 3.49 5.57
CA GLU A 61 1.66 3.66 6.59
C GLU A 61 2.84 2.70 6.40
N ARG A 62 2.64 1.57 5.72
CA ARG A 62 3.68 0.55 5.50
C ARG A 62 4.63 1.01 4.39
N CYS A 63 4.11 1.66 3.35
CA CYS A 63 4.93 2.41 2.40
C CYS A 63 5.76 3.45 3.14
N ALA A 64 5.16 4.28 3.99
CA ALA A 64 5.92 5.30 4.70
C ALA A 64 7.02 4.75 5.62
N LYS A 65 6.87 3.54 6.16
CA LYS A 65 7.96 2.84 6.87
C LYS A 65 9.11 2.44 5.94
N ILE A 66 8.81 2.01 4.71
CA ILE A 66 9.80 1.70 3.68
C ILE A 66 10.53 2.98 3.24
N PHE A 67 9.79 4.07 3.01
CA PHE A 67 10.33 5.35 2.58
C PHE A 67 10.95 6.20 3.72
N ASP A 68 10.71 5.86 4.99
CA ASP A 68 11.04 6.67 6.18
C ASP A 68 10.41 8.07 6.19
N GLU A 69 9.38 8.26 5.37
CA GLU A 69 8.70 9.53 5.14
C GLU A 69 7.22 9.22 4.91
N PHE A 70 6.33 9.78 5.76
CA PHE A 70 4.90 9.77 5.48
C PHE A 70 4.52 11.12 4.87
N VAL A 71 4.33 11.13 3.56
CA VAL A 71 3.77 12.28 2.86
C VAL A 71 2.36 11.91 2.39
N PRO A 72 1.30 12.41 3.06
CA PRO A 72 -0.05 12.23 2.56
C PRO A 72 -0.22 12.95 1.23
N ASN A 73 -0.89 12.32 0.26
CA ASN A 73 -1.10 12.85 -1.09
C ASN A 73 0.22 13.22 -1.79
N LEU A 74 1.17 12.29 -1.82
CA LEU A 74 2.43 12.52 -2.49
C LEU A 74 2.20 12.80 -3.97
N LYS A 75 2.78 13.89 -4.47
CA LYS A 75 2.83 14.15 -5.90
C LYS A 75 3.69 13.11 -6.60
N ALA A 76 3.27 12.66 -7.77
CA ALA A 76 4.01 11.65 -8.53
C ALA A 76 5.48 12.08 -8.76
N GLU A 77 5.72 13.38 -9.00
CA GLU A 77 7.07 13.92 -9.20
C GLU A 77 7.96 13.73 -7.96
N ARG A 78 7.40 13.95 -6.77
CA ARG A 78 8.12 13.79 -5.51
C ARG A 78 8.48 12.33 -5.24
N TYR A 79 7.65 11.38 -5.70
CA TYR A 79 7.99 9.95 -5.64
C TYR A 79 9.24 9.64 -6.48
N TYR A 80 9.36 10.22 -7.68
CA TYR A 80 10.55 10.02 -8.52
C TYR A 80 11.83 10.59 -7.90
N GLU A 81 11.74 11.60 -7.04
CA GLU A 81 12.90 12.13 -6.32
C GLU A 81 13.46 11.13 -5.32
N LEU A 82 12.61 10.27 -4.72
CA LEU A 82 13.02 9.22 -3.78
C LEU A 82 13.72 8.04 -4.47
N ILE A 83 13.53 7.90 -5.79
CA ILE A 83 14.19 6.87 -6.61
C ILE A 83 15.64 7.27 -6.87
N HIS A 84 16.54 6.30 -6.74
CA HIS A 84 17.94 6.46 -7.07
C HIS A 84 18.11 7.00 -8.50
N PRO A 85 18.94 8.03 -8.74
CA PRO A 85 19.02 8.72 -10.04
C PRO A 85 19.17 7.79 -11.25
N ASN A 86 20.02 6.76 -11.12
CA ASN A 86 20.28 5.79 -12.20
C ASN A 86 19.09 4.88 -12.55
N ASP A 87 18.04 4.83 -11.72
CA ASP A 87 16.90 3.94 -11.92
C ASP A 87 15.64 4.69 -12.37
N ARG A 88 15.65 6.03 -12.38
CA ARG A 88 14.48 6.86 -12.68
C ARG A 88 13.92 6.60 -14.07
N ASP A 89 14.80 6.60 -15.08
CA ASP A 89 14.41 6.37 -16.47
C ASP A 89 13.83 4.96 -16.66
N TYR A 90 14.43 3.95 -16.01
CA TYR A 90 13.92 2.58 -16.04
C TYR A 90 12.53 2.50 -15.42
N VAL A 91 12.33 3.08 -14.23
CA VAL A 91 11.02 3.06 -13.55
C VAL A 91 9.96 3.79 -14.38
N GLN A 92 10.31 4.91 -15.01
CA GLN A 92 9.41 5.62 -15.90
C GLN A 92 9.02 4.78 -17.12
N GLN A 93 9.98 4.07 -17.74
CA GLN A 93 9.69 3.16 -18.85
C GLN A 93 8.76 2.02 -18.44
N GLN A 94 9.00 1.39 -17.27
CA GLN A 94 8.12 0.34 -16.75
C GLN A 94 6.72 0.87 -16.45
N LEU A 95 6.59 2.10 -15.96
CA LEU A 95 5.28 2.72 -15.74
C LEU A 95 4.54 2.95 -17.05
N VAL A 96 5.22 3.50 -18.07
CA VAL A 96 4.63 3.72 -19.40
C VAL A 96 4.18 2.40 -20.02
N GLU A 97 4.96 1.34 -19.88
CA GLU A 97 4.58 0.02 -20.36
C GLU A 97 3.38 -0.53 -19.57
N GLY A 98 3.38 -0.43 -18.24
CA GLY A 98 2.26 -0.88 -17.42
C GLY A 98 0.95 -0.12 -17.67
N LEU A 99 1.02 1.14 -18.09
CA LEU A 99 -0.14 1.89 -18.55
C LEU A 99 -0.73 1.36 -19.86
N LYS A 100 0.07 0.69 -20.70
CA LYS A 100 -0.37 0.08 -21.96
C LYS A 100 -0.83 -1.36 -21.78
N THR A 101 -0.10 -2.14 -21.00
CA THR A 101 -0.33 -3.59 -20.82
C THR A 101 -1.31 -3.89 -19.69
N GLY A 102 -1.49 -2.96 -18.76
CA GLY A 102 -2.26 -3.15 -17.53
C GLY A 102 -1.46 -3.75 -16.37
N GLU A 103 -0.18 -4.07 -16.56
CA GLU A 103 0.69 -4.65 -15.53
C GLU A 103 1.97 -3.83 -15.36
N TYR A 104 2.17 -3.30 -14.15
CA TYR A 104 3.39 -2.60 -13.78
C TYR A 104 4.27 -3.51 -12.91
N SER A 105 5.56 -3.58 -13.23
CA SER A 105 6.56 -4.26 -12.39
C SER A 105 7.90 -3.56 -12.56
N ALA A 106 8.53 -3.18 -11.45
CA ALA A 106 9.87 -2.61 -11.45
C ALA A 106 10.62 -3.02 -10.19
N GLU A 107 11.89 -3.39 -10.35
CA GLU A 107 12.83 -3.55 -9.25
C GLU A 107 13.87 -2.43 -9.35
N TYR A 108 14.01 -1.63 -8.30
CA TYR A 108 14.85 -0.43 -8.33
C TYR A 108 15.28 -0.03 -6.93
N ARG A 109 16.16 0.96 -6.86
CA ARG A 109 16.71 1.48 -5.61
C ARG A 109 16.00 2.76 -5.17
N LEU A 110 15.79 2.88 -3.87
CA LEU A 110 15.43 4.14 -3.22
C LEU A 110 16.62 4.71 -2.47
N VAL A 111 16.65 6.04 -2.35
CA VAL A 111 17.65 6.77 -1.56
C VAL A 111 16.99 7.28 -0.28
N LYS A 112 17.45 6.75 0.86
CA LYS A 112 16.98 7.08 2.21
C LYS A 112 18.14 7.64 3.02
N LYS A 113 18.21 8.96 3.24
CA LYS A 113 19.25 9.60 4.10
C LYS A 113 20.65 9.01 3.87
N ASP A 114 21.08 8.98 2.60
CA ASP A 114 22.34 8.40 2.09
C ASP A 114 22.46 6.86 2.10
N ILE A 115 21.44 6.14 2.56
CA ILE A 115 21.32 4.69 2.48
C ILE A 115 20.56 4.32 1.21
N THR A 116 21.07 3.33 0.48
CA THR A 116 20.37 2.72 -0.66
C THR A 116 19.61 1.49 -0.19
N ILE A 117 18.30 1.45 -0.44
CA ILE A 117 17.47 0.25 -0.24
C ILE A 117 16.97 -0.28 -1.58
N PHE A 118 16.75 -1.58 -1.67
CA PHE A 118 16.25 -2.24 -2.89
C PHE A 118 14.77 -2.56 -2.70
N VAL A 119 13.95 -2.21 -3.68
CA VAL A 119 12.51 -2.44 -3.65
C VAL A 119 12.02 -3.10 -4.93
N ILE A 120 10.99 -3.92 -4.79
CA ILE A 120 10.16 -4.40 -5.89
C ILE A 120 8.80 -3.72 -5.78
N SER A 121 8.37 -3.04 -6.83
CA SER A 121 7.03 -2.47 -6.94
C SER A 121 6.27 -3.18 -8.06
N ARG A 122 5.04 -3.59 -7.76
CA ARG A 122 4.14 -4.27 -8.71
C ARG A 122 2.76 -3.66 -8.64
N GLY A 123 2.11 -3.46 -9.77
CA GLY A 123 0.77 -2.87 -9.83
C GLY A 123 -0.05 -3.39 -10.98
N ARG A 124 -1.36 -3.24 -10.87
CA ARG A 124 -2.34 -3.55 -11.91
C ARG A 124 -3.13 -2.31 -12.25
N ALA A 125 -3.24 -2.01 -13.54
CA ALA A 125 -4.05 -0.91 -14.02
C ALA A 125 -5.52 -1.32 -14.13
N THR A 126 -6.40 -0.40 -13.75
CA THR A 126 -7.83 -0.43 -14.11
C THR A 126 -7.99 0.34 -15.43
N LEU A 127 -8.50 -0.33 -16.45
CA LEU A 127 -8.73 0.25 -17.78
C LEU A 127 -10.17 0.74 -17.94
N ASP A 128 -10.37 1.86 -18.63
CA ASP A 128 -11.70 2.32 -19.04
C ASP A 128 -12.23 1.52 -20.26
N LYS A 129 -13.41 1.90 -20.75
CA LYS A 129 -14.07 1.26 -21.90
C LYS A 129 -13.28 1.42 -23.20
N GLU A 130 -12.41 2.42 -23.27
CA GLU A 130 -11.54 2.71 -24.40
C GLU A 130 -10.15 2.07 -24.26
N GLY A 131 -9.93 1.29 -23.19
CA GLY A 131 -8.67 0.59 -22.92
C GLY A 131 -7.59 1.47 -22.27
N ARG A 132 -7.93 2.68 -21.80
CA ARG A 132 -6.99 3.60 -21.17
C ARG A 132 -6.91 3.35 -19.67
N ALA A 133 -5.70 3.30 -19.12
CA ALA A 133 -5.52 3.18 -17.68
C ALA A 133 -6.04 4.43 -16.95
N THR A 134 -6.89 4.23 -15.95
CA THR A 134 -7.46 5.30 -15.10
C THR A 134 -6.90 5.30 -13.68
N ARG A 135 -6.45 4.13 -13.21
CA ARG A 135 -5.86 3.92 -11.90
C ARG A 135 -4.87 2.77 -11.95
N ILE A 136 -3.80 2.83 -11.17
CA ILE A 136 -2.93 1.69 -10.88
C ILE A 136 -2.97 1.43 -9.38
N ASP A 137 -3.32 0.21 -9.00
CA ASP A 137 -3.29 -0.28 -7.63
C ASP A 137 -2.12 -1.25 -7.49
N GLY A 138 -1.30 -1.11 -6.46
CA GLY A 138 -0.07 -1.87 -6.36
C GLY A 138 0.48 -2.05 -4.96
N ILE A 139 1.56 -2.83 -4.92
CA ILE A 139 2.34 -3.12 -3.74
C ILE A 139 3.79 -2.69 -3.95
N ILE A 140 4.47 -2.42 -2.84
CA ILE A 140 5.92 -2.24 -2.80
C ILE A 140 6.49 -3.09 -1.67
N ILE A 141 7.61 -3.75 -1.95
CA ILE A 141 8.26 -4.69 -1.04
C ILE A 141 9.72 -4.29 -0.92
N ASP A 142 10.20 -4.12 0.33
CA ASP A 142 11.63 -3.98 0.60
C ASP A 142 12.32 -5.34 0.46
N VAL A 143 13.25 -5.44 -0.49
CA VAL A 143 14.02 -6.64 -0.80
C VAL A 143 15.52 -6.46 -0.51
N THR A 144 15.88 -5.47 0.31
CA THR A 144 17.27 -5.15 0.64
C THR A 144 18.00 -6.35 1.24
N ASP A 145 17.41 -7.02 2.23
CA ASP A 145 18.02 -8.21 2.87
C ASP A 145 18.27 -9.33 1.86
N HIS A 146 17.32 -9.57 0.96
CA HIS A 146 17.45 -10.57 -0.10
C HIS A 146 18.62 -10.24 -1.03
N HIS A 147 18.69 -8.98 -1.48
CA HIS A 147 19.73 -8.52 -2.38
C HIS A 147 21.13 -8.57 -1.74
N LEU A 148 21.25 -8.21 -0.45
CA LEU A 148 22.49 -8.30 0.31
C LEU A 148 22.96 -9.75 0.48
N LEU A 149 22.05 -10.67 0.78
CA LEU A 149 22.36 -12.10 0.88
C LEU A 149 22.84 -12.68 -0.45
N GLU A 150 22.16 -12.36 -1.55
CA GLU A 150 22.56 -12.85 -2.88
C GLU A 150 23.92 -12.27 -3.31
N LYS A 151 24.20 -11.00 -3.01
CA LYS A 151 25.51 -10.40 -3.25
C LYS A 151 26.61 -11.10 -2.45
N ALA A 152 26.38 -11.37 -1.17
CA ALA A 152 27.34 -12.08 -0.31
C ALA A 152 27.61 -13.50 -0.84
N LYS A 153 26.58 -14.25 -1.22
CA LYS A 153 26.72 -15.58 -1.83
C LYS A 153 27.55 -15.55 -3.11
N LYS A 154 27.30 -14.59 -4.00
CA LYS A 154 28.06 -14.44 -5.26
C LYS A 154 29.54 -14.15 -5.00
N GLU A 155 29.85 -13.28 -4.05
CA GLU A 155 31.24 -12.97 -3.71
C GLU A 155 31.97 -14.16 -3.06
N LEU A 156 31.30 -14.92 -2.19
CA LEU A 156 31.86 -16.14 -1.63
C LEU A 156 32.18 -17.18 -2.71
N LYS A 157 31.27 -17.37 -3.68
CA LYS A 157 31.52 -18.26 -4.83
C LYS A 157 32.72 -17.79 -5.66
N ARG A 158 32.81 -16.50 -5.95
CA ARG A 158 33.93 -15.92 -6.71
C ARG A 158 35.28 -16.11 -6.00
N ARG A 159 35.30 -16.01 -4.67
CA ARG A 159 36.51 -16.26 -3.86
C ARG A 159 36.88 -17.73 -3.77
N ALA A 160 35.90 -18.64 -3.77
CA ALA A 160 36.15 -20.07 -3.74
C ALA A 160 36.55 -20.66 -5.11
N SER A 161 36.32 -19.92 -6.21
CA SER A 161 36.71 -20.32 -7.57
C SER A 161 38.01 -19.67 -8.06
N ASN A 162 38.70 -18.91 -7.21
CA ASN A 162 40.02 -18.30 -7.44
C ASN A 162 41.06 -18.95 -6.53
#